data_AF-A0A1L7NMH4-F1
#
_entry.id   AF-A0A1L7NMH4-F1
#
_cell.length_a   1.000
_cell.length_b   1.000
_cell.length_c   1.000
_cell.angle_alpha   90.00
_cell.angle_beta   90.00
_cell.angle_gamma   90.00
#
_symmetry.space_group_name_H-M   'P 1'
#
loop_
_entity.id
_entity.type
_entity.pdbx_description
1 polymer ?
#
loop_
_entity_poly.entity_id
_entity_poly.type
_entity_poly.pdbx_seq_one_letter_code
_entity_poly.pdbx_strand_id
1 'polypeptide(L)'
;MAATASTDLLTRVNAALRKPPRIVSQFLNAGLVAAVHGAGATTAIGGAPAGGSPKGWWSNGVYLMFKDQAIACRSSGSRALLVLEGCAAAFAGSGLVIGLEPVPVASLD
;
A
#
# COMPACT_ATOMS: atom_id res chain seq x y z
N MET A 1 -22.55 -11.12 8.10
CA MET A 1 -21.36 -11.44 8.92
C MET A 1 -20.08 -10.75 8.41
N ALA A 2 -20.18 -9.61 7.71
CA ALA A 2 -19.05 -8.95 7.03
C ALA A 2 -18.22 -7.98 7.89
N ALA A 3 -18.80 -7.45 8.98
CA ALA A 3 -18.15 -6.42 9.80
C ALA A 3 -16.90 -6.92 10.57
N THR A 4 -16.86 -8.21 10.92
CA THR A 4 -15.72 -8.82 11.63
C THR A 4 -14.49 -8.96 10.74
N ALA A 5 -14.66 -9.25 9.44
CA ALA A 5 -13.55 -9.37 8.50
C ALA A 5 -12.85 -8.02 8.25
N SER A 6 -13.64 -6.94 8.08
CA SER A 6 -13.11 -5.59 7.88
C SER A 6 -12.37 -5.05 9.11
N THR A 7 -12.83 -5.38 10.32
CA THR A 7 -12.21 -4.94 11.58
C THR A 7 -10.88 -5.68 11.85
N ASP A 8 -10.83 -6.97 11.55
CA ASP A 8 -9.61 -7.78 11.65
C ASP A 8 -8.55 -7.33 10.64
N LEU A 9 -8.95 -7.02 9.40
CA LEU A 9 -8.06 -6.45 8.39
C LEU A 9 -7.47 -5.11 8.83
N LEU A 10 -8.31 -4.15 9.25
CA LEU A 10 -7.86 -2.84 9.71
C LEU A 10 -6.86 -2.97 10.88
N THR A 11 -7.14 -3.85 11.84
CA THR A 11 -6.26 -4.08 13.00
C THR A 11 -4.90 -4.62 12.56
N ARG A 12 -4.89 -5.59 11.63
CA ARG A 12 -3.66 -6.17 11.07
C ARG A 12 -2.86 -5.16 10.27
N VAL A 13 -3.52 -4.38 9.42
CA VAL A 13 -2.87 -3.33 8.61
C VAL A 13 -2.30 -2.24 9.51
N ASN A 14 -3.06 -1.75 10.50
CA ASN A 14 -2.57 -0.78 11.48
C ASN A 14 -1.32 -1.29 12.20
N ALA A 15 -1.34 -2.54 12.69
CA ALA A 15 -0.17 -3.13 13.34
C ALA A 15 1.02 -3.25 12.38
N ALA A 16 0.77 -3.64 11.13
CA ALA A 16 1.80 -3.81 10.11
C ALA A 16 2.42 -2.47 9.65
N LEU A 17 1.65 -1.36 9.70
CA LEU A 17 2.11 0.00 9.40
C LEU A 17 2.95 0.63 10.52
N ARG A 18 2.93 0.10 11.75
CA ARG A 18 3.78 0.61 12.86
C ARG A 18 5.26 0.31 12.67
N LYS A 19 5.60 -0.80 12.00
CA LYS A 19 6.98 -1.20 11.67
C LYS A 19 7.05 -1.71 10.23
N PRO A 20 6.73 -0.84 9.26
CA PRO A 20 6.56 -1.24 7.89
C PRO A 20 7.93 -1.61 7.29
N PRO A 21 7.99 -2.58 6.37
CA PRO A 21 9.20 -2.81 5.57
C PRO A 21 9.45 -1.62 4.62
N ARG A 22 10.70 -1.47 4.16
CA ARG A 22 11.10 -0.35 3.30
C ARG A 22 10.19 -0.17 2.07
N ILE A 23 9.74 -1.27 1.46
CA ILE A 23 8.85 -1.24 0.28
C ILE A 23 7.58 -0.40 0.50
N VAL A 24 6.99 -0.43 1.70
CA VAL A 24 5.78 0.34 2.04
C VAL A 24 6.11 1.82 2.11
N SER A 25 7.17 2.20 2.82
CA SER A 25 7.59 3.61 2.92
C SER A 25 7.99 4.18 1.56
N GLN A 26 8.62 3.36 0.70
CA GLN A 26 8.99 3.76 -0.65
C GLN A 26 7.77 3.93 -1.56
N PHE A 27 6.81 3.01 -1.49
CA PHE A 27 5.56 3.08 -2.26
C PHE A 27 4.73 4.32 -1.91
N LEU A 28 4.66 4.66 -0.62
CA LEU A 28 3.90 5.79 -0.08
C LEU A 28 4.60 7.15 -0.24
N ASN A 29 5.78 7.17 -0.87
CA ASN A 29 6.47 8.39 -1.20
C ASN A 29 6.28 8.75 -2.68
N ALA A 30 5.75 9.94 -2.96
CA ALA A 30 5.52 10.42 -4.31
C ALA A 30 6.82 10.53 -5.14
N GLY A 31 7.96 10.81 -4.51
CA GLY A 31 9.25 11.06 -5.18
C GLY A 31 10.09 9.82 -5.49
N LEU A 32 9.68 8.62 -5.06
CA LEU A 32 10.52 7.41 -5.14
C LEU A 32 10.00 6.37 -6.14
N VAL A 33 9.09 6.80 -7.02
CA VAL A 33 8.52 5.94 -8.07
C VAL A 33 9.43 5.90 -9.28
N ALA A 34 10.19 4.81 -9.43
CA ALA A 34 10.47 4.30 -10.76
C ALA A 34 9.24 3.51 -11.20
N ALA A 35 8.71 3.79 -12.40
CA ALA A 35 7.62 3.02 -12.97
C ALA A 35 8.00 1.53 -13.01
N VAL A 36 7.44 0.71 -12.13
CA VAL A 36 7.66 -0.74 -12.17
C VAL A 36 6.57 -1.33 -13.07
N HIS A 37 6.95 -1.68 -14.28
CA HIS A 37 6.08 -2.35 -15.24
C HIS A 37 6.01 -3.85 -14.92
N GLY A 38 4.84 -4.31 -14.49
CA GLY A 38 4.42 -5.71 -14.65
C GLY A 38 4.36 -6.54 -13.36
N ALA A 39 3.30 -7.33 -13.25
CA ALA A 39 3.17 -8.40 -12.27
C ALA A 39 4.30 -9.41 -12.48
N GLY A 40 5.19 -9.53 -11.49
CA GLY A 40 6.38 -10.40 -11.55
C GLY A 40 7.72 -9.65 -11.68
N ALA A 41 7.70 -8.33 -11.86
CA ALA A 41 8.91 -7.54 -11.92
C ALA A 41 9.58 -7.44 -10.53
N THR A 42 10.79 -7.97 -10.43
CA THR A 42 11.73 -7.80 -9.32
C THR A 42 12.25 -6.37 -9.18
N THR A 43 11.76 -5.43 -9.99
CA THR A 43 12.22 -4.05 -10.05
C THR A 43 11.98 -3.34 -8.71
N ALA A 44 13.01 -2.67 -8.22
CA ALA A 44 12.95 -2.03 -6.93
C ALA A 44 12.06 -0.76 -6.96
N ILE A 45 11.22 -0.58 -5.93
CA ILE A 45 10.54 0.69 -5.66
C ILE A 45 11.41 1.47 -4.69
N GLY A 46 11.98 2.59 -5.16
CA GLY A 46 12.90 3.40 -4.35
C GLY A 46 14.05 2.59 -3.73
N GLY A 47 14.60 1.62 -4.47
CA GLY A 47 15.70 0.76 -4.00
C GLY A 47 15.30 -0.40 -3.08
N ALA A 48 14.00 -0.61 -2.79
CA ALA A 48 13.51 -1.80 -2.11
C ALA A 48 12.97 -2.82 -3.12
N PRO A 49 13.37 -4.11 -3.08
CA PRO A 49 12.88 -5.10 -4.02
C PRO A 49 11.35 -5.22 -3.92
N ALA A 50 10.66 -5.24 -5.05
CA ALA A 50 9.21 -5.45 -5.13
C ALA A 50 8.78 -6.89 -4.75
N GLY A 51 9.69 -7.73 -4.24
CA GLY A 51 9.39 -9.07 -3.72
C GLY A 51 8.75 -9.04 -2.34
N GLY A 52 7.91 -10.03 -2.04
CA GLY A 52 7.16 -10.12 -0.79
C GLY A 52 8.06 -10.05 0.43
N SER A 53 7.72 -9.18 1.38
CA SER A 53 8.36 -9.13 2.70
C SER A 53 7.89 -10.32 3.54
N PRO A 54 8.72 -10.90 4.43
CA PRO A 54 8.26 -11.87 5.42
C PRO A 54 7.17 -11.30 6.35
N LYS A 55 6.98 -9.98 6.36
CA LYS A 55 5.88 -9.29 7.05
C LYS A 55 4.56 -9.29 6.28
N GLY A 56 4.48 -9.96 5.12
CA GLY A 56 3.26 -10.08 4.31
C GLY A 56 2.96 -8.89 3.41
N TRP A 57 3.85 -7.90 3.31
CA TRP A 57 3.71 -6.76 2.39
C TRP A 57 4.31 -7.08 1.03
N TRP A 58 3.60 -6.69 -0.02
CA TRP A 58 4.03 -6.84 -1.40
C TRP A 58 3.59 -5.64 -2.24
N SER A 59 4.28 -5.36 -3.35
CA SER A 59 3.83 -4.36 -4.32
C SER A 59 4.23 -4.78 -5.71
N ASN A 60 3.37 -4.52 -6.69
CA ASN A 60 3.67 -4.71 -8.12
C ASN A 60 3.96 -3.40 -8.85
N GLY A 61 4.25 -2.31 -8.11
CA GLY A 61 4.47 -0.97 -8.66
C GLY A 61 3.22 -0.11 -8.76
N VAL A 62 2.04 -0.72 -8.94
CA VAL A 62 0.75 -0.01 -9.03
C VAL A 62 -0.03 -0.17 -7.73
N TYR A 63 -0.08 -1.39 -7.21
CA TYR A 63 -0.77 -1.76 -5.99
C TYR A 63 0.20 -2.02 -4.85
N LEU A 64 -0.23 -1.69 -3.65
CA LEU A 64 0.34 -2.16 -2.40
C LEU A 64 -0.61 -3.20 -1.80
N MET A 65 -0.07 -4.37 -1.54
CA MET A 65 -0.80 -5.53 -1.07
C MET A 65 -0.29 -6.01 0.29
N PHE A 66 -1.20 -6.55 1.09
CA PHE A 66 -0.91 -7.17 2.37
C PHE A 66 -1.63 -8.52 2.47
N LYS A 67 -0.88 -9.62 2.65
CA LYS A 67 -1.40 -10.99 2.74
C LYS A 67 -2.50 -11.28 1.69
N ASP A 68 -2.15 -11.07 0.43
CA ASP A 68 -3.01 -11.32 -0.75
C ASP A 68 -4.17 -10.35 -0.98
N GLN A 69 -4.28 -9.28 -0.20
CA GLN A 69 -5.29 -8.24 -0.40
C GLN A 69 -4.65 -6.93 -0.86
N ALA A 70 -5.19 -6.33 -1.93
CA ALA A 70 -4.86 -4.96 -2.30
C ALA A 70 -5.39 -3.98 -1.24
N ILE A 71 -4.51 -3.15 -0.71
CA ILE A 71 -4.83 -2.17 0.35
C ILE A 71 -4.77 -0.75 -0.19
N ALA A 72 -3.86 -0.50 -1.14
CA ALA A 72 -3.78 0.79 -1.80
C ALA A 72 -3.35 0.63 -3.28
N CYS A 73 -3.75 1.58 -4.11
CA CYS A 73 -3.37 1.69 -5.52
C CYS A 73 -2.94 3.12 -5.81
N ARG A 74 -1.93 3.28 -6.66
CA ARG A 74 -1.54 4.58 -7.19
C ARG A 74 -2.16 4.78 -8.55
N SER A 75 -2.87 5.89 -8.72
CA SER A 75 -3.34 6.31 -10.03
C SER A 75 -2.17 6.88 -10.85
N SER A 76 -1.94 6.35 -12.05
CA SER A 76 -0.90 6.86 -12.94
C SER A 76 -1.22 8.31 -13.35
N GLY A 77 -0.26 9.22 -13.15
CA GLY A 77 -0.41 10.63 -13.51
C GLY A 77 -1.09 11.52 -12.45
N SER A 78 -1.63 10.95 -11.36
CA SER A 78 -2.19 11.72 -10.25
C SER A 78 -1.38 11.52 -8.96
N ARG A 79 -1.37 12.52 -8.08
CA ARG A 79 -0.85 12.36 -6.70
C ARG A 79 -1.84 11.59 -5.79
N ALA A 80 -2.92 11.07 -6.36
CA ALA A 80 -3.90 10.29 -5.63
C ALA A 80 -3.38 8.88 -5.28
N LEU A 81 -3.53 8.53 -4.02
CA LEU A 81 -3.35 7.19 -3.48
C LEU A 81 -4.73 6.65 -3.13
N LEU A 82 -5.29 5.80 -3.98
CA LEU A 82 -6.54 5.12 -3.69
C LEU A 82 -6.28 4.14 -2.55
N VAL A 83 -6.99 4.24 -1.44
CA VAL A 83 -6.83 3.36 -0.28
C VAL A 83 -8.16 2.69 -0.01
N LEU A 84 -8.15 1.39 0.25
CA LEU A 84 -9.36 0.68 0.68
C LEU A 84 -9.97 1.42 1.89
N GLU A 85 -11.26 1.75 1.84
CA GLU A 85 -11.96 2.57 2.85
C GLU A 85 -11.66 2.12 4.28
N GLY A 86 -11.73 0.81 4.52
CA GLY A 86 -11.46 0.21 5.82
C GLY A 86 -10.04 0.41 6.34
N CYS A 87 -9.10 0.85 5.51
CA CYS A 87 -7.70 1.11 5.86
C CYS A 87 -7.32 2.60 5.74
N ALA A 88 -8.16 3.48 5.17
CA ALA A 88 -7.81 4.87 4.89
C ALA A 88 -7.31 5.64 6.12
N ALA A 89 -7.98 5.46 7.27
CA ALA A 89 -7.57 6.07 8.54
C ALA A 89 -6.18 5.61 9.00
N ALA A 90 -5.82 4.34 8.76
CA ALA A 90 -4.51 3.80 9.11
C ALA A 90 -3.38 4.47 8.31
N PHE A 91 -3.61 4.73 7.01
CA PHE A 91 -2.63 5.40 6.16
C PHE A 91 -2.51 6.88 6.52
N ALA A 92 -3.63 7.58 6.72
CA ALA A 92 -3.63 8.98 7.16
C ALA A 92 -2.90 9.17 8.50
N GLY A 93 -3.12 8.27 9.47
CA GLY A 93 -2.48 8.31 10.79
C GLY A 93 -1.04 7.76 10.84
N SER A 94 -0.56 7.12 9.78
CA SER A 94 0.77 6.47 9.79
C SER A 94 1.96 7.44 9.70
N GLY A 95 1.76 8.64 9.16
CA GLY A 95 2.83 9.58 8.83
C GLY A 95 3.76 9.09 7.69
N LEU A 96 3.45 7.99 7.02
CA LEU A 96 4.27 7.40 5.95
C LEU A 96 3.95 7.97 4.56
N VAL A 97 2.78 8.59 4.41
CA VAL A 97 2.30 9.14 3.14
C VAL A 97 2.97 10.48 2.89
N ILE A 98 3.80 10.56 1.85
CA ILE A 98 4.59 11.75 1.53
C ILE A 98 4.26 12.21 0.11
N GLY A 99 3.63 13.39 0.00
CA GLY A 99 3.30 14.01 -1.29
C GLY A 99 2.22 13.30 -2.09
N LEU A 100 1.48 12.38 -1.47
CA LEU A 100 0.31 11.70 -2.02
C LEU A 100 -0.95 12.10 -1.25
N GLU A 101 -2.10 12.08 -1.92
CA GLU A 101 -3.40 12.36 -1.35
C GLU A 101 -4.18 11.04 -1.17
N PRO A 102 -4.43 10.58 0.06
CA PRO A 102 -5.19 9.36 0.31
C PRO A 102 -6.66 9.57 -0.06
N VAL A 103 -7.16 8.82 -1.04
CA VAL A 103 -8.57 8.80 -1.45
C VAL A 103 -9.18 7.47 -1.02
N PRO A 104 -10.11 7.46 -0.07
CA PRO A 104 -10.80 6.23 0.33
C PRO A 104 -11.67 5.70 -0.82
N VAL A 105 -11.57 4.40 -1.10
CA VAL A 105 -12.39 3.69 -2.11
C VAL A 105 -12.96 2.39 -1.54
N ALA A 106 -14.18 2.05 -1.95
CA ALA A 106 -14.86 0.83 -1.51
C ALA A 106 -14.20 -0.46 -2.05
N SER A 107 -13.59 -0.41 -3.23
CA SER A 107 -12.81 -1.50 -3.83
C SER A 107 -11.63 -0.97 -4.66
N LEU A 108 -10.65 -1.84 -4.89
CA LEU A 108 -9.45 -1.60 -5.69
C LEU A 108 -9.36 -2.52 -6.93
N ASP A 109 -10.45 -3.25 -7.24
CA ASP A 109 -10.64 -4.03 -8.47
C ASP A 109 -10.49 -3.18 -9.74
#